data_AF-A0A645CG70-F1
#
_entry.id   AF-A0A645CG70-F1
#
_cell.length_a   1.000
_cell.length_b   1.000
_cell.length_c   1.000
_cell.angle_alpha   90.00
_cell.angle_beta   90.00
_cell.angle_gamma   90.00
#
_symmetry.space_group_name_H-M   'P 1'
#
loop_
_entity.id
_entity.type
_entity.pdbx_description
1 polymer ?
#
loop_
_entity_poly.entity_id
_entity_poly.type
_entity_poly.pdbx_seq_one_letter_code
_entity_poly.pdbx_strand_id
1 'polypeptide(L)' 'MGILTEKGEFIMRDILPNIILMLLGAAIILVETIFEFDGTLGLITILVGLIFIGAGVLYKSKNPLKLLLEMILNLF' A
#
# COMPACT_ATOMS: atom_id res chain seq x y z
N MET A 1 29.25 -13.98 -12.82
CA MET A 1 27.92 -13.48 -13.23
C MET A 1 26.79 -13.77 -12.23
N GLY A 2 27.04 -14.35 -11.05
CA GLY A 2 25.98 -14.71 -10.08
C GLY A 2 25.65 -13.67 -8.99
N ILE A 3 26.53 -12.69 -8.73
CA ILE A 3 26.37 -11.76 -7.59
C ILE A 3 25.34 -10.65 -7.87
N LEU A 4 25.09 -10.33 -9.15
CA LEU A 4 24.17 -9.25 -9.54
C LEU A 4 22.71 -9.72 -9.58
N THR A 5 22.47 -10.98 -9.90
CA THR A 5 21.12 -11.59 -9.96
C THR A 5 20.54 -11.81 -8.58
N GLU A 6 21.33 -12.30 -7.60
CA GLU A 6 20.86 -12.48 -6.22
C GLU A 6 20.49 -11.15 -5.54
N LYS A 7 21.23 -10.07 -5.82
CA LYS A 7 20.88 -8.73 -5.32
C LYS A 7 19.58 -8.20 -5.93
N GLY A 8 19.34 -8.41 -7.23
CA GLY A 8 18.12 -7.99 -7.91
C GLY A 8 16.87 -8.71 -7.39
N GLU A 9 16.98 -10.01 -7.13
CA GLU A 9 15.90 -10.83 -6.58
C GLU A 9 15.55 -10.42 -5.14
N PHE A 10 16.56 -10.11 -4.33
CA PHE A 10 16.37 -9.62 -2.96
C PHE A 10 15.69 -8.25 -2.92
N ILE A 11 16.11 -7.33 -3.79
CA ILE A 11 15.51 -5.99 -3.90
C ILE A 11 14.05 -6.07 -4.36
N MET A 12 13.74 -6.95 -5.33
CA MET A 12 12.35 -7.14 -5.76
C MET A 12 11.46 -7.69 -4.67
N ARG A 13 11.93 -8.66 -3.87
CA ARG A 13 11.19 -9.18 -2.70
C ARG A 13 10.91 -8.10 -1.66
N ASP A 14 11.85 -7.18 -1.43
CA ASP A 14 11.68 -6.09 -0.47
C ASP A 14 10.71 -5.00 -0.97
N ILE A 15 10.61 -4.79 -2.29
CA ILE A 15 9.75 -3.76 -2.90
C ILE A 15 8.34 -4.28 -3.24
N LEU A 16 8.19 -5.60 -3.44
CA LEU A 16 6.92 -6.22 -3.81
C LEU A 16 5.76 -5.86 -2.86
N PRO A 17 5.93 -5.85 -1.51
CA PRO A 17 4.87 -5.44 -0.59
C PRO A 17 4.42 -3.99 -0.80
N ASN A 18 5.34 -3.08 -1.14
CA ASN A 18 5.03 -1.69 -1.41
C ASN A 18 4.22 -1.54 -2.69
N ILE A 19 4.60 -2.27 -3.74
CA ILE A 19 3.87 -2.30 -5.00
C ILE A 19 2.45 -2.84 -4.77
N ILE A 20 2.31 -3.92 -3.99
CA ILE A 20 1.00 -4.48 -3.65
C ILE A 20 0.15 -3.45 -2.91
N LEU A 21 0.71 -2.70 -1.96
CA LEU A 21 -0.02 -1.66 -1.23
C LEU A 21 -0.44 -0.48 -2.10
N MET A 22 0.44 -0.05 -3.01
CA MET A 22 0.09 0.97 -4.00
C MET A 22 -1.06 0.50 -4.90
N LEU A 23 -1.00 -0.74 -5.38
CA LEU A 23 -2.05 -1.33 -6.21
C LEU A 23 -3.36 -1.49 -5.43
N LEU A 24 -3.31 -1.90 -4.16
CA LEU A 24 -4.49 -1.99 -3.30
C LEU A 24 -5.12 -0.61 -3.10
N GLY A 25 -4.33 0.40 -2.77
CA GLY A 25 -4.83 1.76 -2.57
C GLY A 25 -5.44 2.33 -3.85
N ALA A 26 -4.82 2.09 -5.01
CA ALA A 26 -5.37 2.47 -6.30
C ALA A 26 -6.68 1.73 -6.62
N ALA A 27 -6.77 0.43 -6.31
CA ALA A 27 -7.98 -0.35 -6.48
C ALA A 27 -9.12 0.17 -5.59
N ILE A 28 -8.84 0.55 -4.35
CA ILE A 28 -9.83 1.13 -3.43
C ILE A 28 -10.39 2.45 -3.98
N ILE A 29 -9.52 3.33 -4.51
CA ILE A 29 -9.95 4.60 -5.13
C ILE A 29 -10.76 4.33 -6.41
N LEU A 30 -10.38 3.33 -7.21
CA LEU A 30 -11.14 2.92 -8.40
C LEU A 30 -12.52 2.38 -8.03
N VAL A 31 -12.63 1.59 -6.96
CA VAL A 31 -13.92 1.11 -6.44
C VAL A 31 -14.79 2.30 -6.05
N GLU A 32 -14.26 3.29 -5.34
CA GLU A 32 -15.01 4.53 -5.06
C GLU A 32 -15.48 5.21 -6.34
N THR A 33 -14.57 5.36 -7.32
CA THR A 33 -14.87 6.09 -8.56
C THR A 33 -15.93 5.39 -9.41
N ILE A 34 -16.08 4.07 -9.29
CA ILE A 34 -17.06 3.27 -10.04
C ILE A 34 -18.39 3.16 -9.30
N PHE A 35 -18.36 2.98 -7.98
CA PHE A 35 -19.55 2.73 -7.17
C PHE A 35 -20.16 4.00 -6.56
N GLU A 36 -19.42 5.13 -6.57
CA GLU A 36 -19.83 6.45 -6.09
C GLU A 36 -20.52 6.37 -4.72
N PHE A 37 -19.77 6.03 -3.67
CA PHE A 37 -20.35 5.92 -2.34
C PHE A 37 -20.74 7.32 -1.81
N ASP A 38 -22.00 7.47 -1.43
CA ASP A 38 -22.53 8.78 -1.07
C ASP A 38 -21.90 9.36 0.21
N GLY A 39 -21.60 10.67 0.15
CA GLY A 39 -21.23 11.50 1.29
C GLY A 39 -19.97 11.05 2.03
N THR A 40 -20.10 10.79 3.34
CA THR A 40 -18.96 10.51 4.23
C THR A 40 -18.26 9.20 3.90
N LEU A 41 -18.98 8.19 3.40
CA LEU A 41 -18.38 6.91 3.06
C LEU A 41 -17.41 7.05 1.89
N GLY A 42 -17.76 7.81 0.86
CA GLY A 42 -16.88 8.04 -0.27
C GLY A 42 -15.59 8.76 0.10
N LEU A 43 -15.69 9.78 0.97
CA LEU A 43 -14.52 10.45 1.53
C LEU A 43 -13.62 9.50 2.33
N ILE A 44 -14.19 8.62 3.15
CA ILE A 44 -13.42 7.63 3.91
C ILE A 44 -12.72 6.65 2.96
N THR A 45 -13.40 6.15 1.93
CA THR A 45 -12.81 5.23 0.94
C THR A 45 -11.63 5.87 0.22
N ILE A 46 -11.75 7.13 -0.21
CA ILE A 46 -10.67 7.88 -0.85
C ILE A 46 -9.50 8.08 0.10
N LEU A 47 -9.77 8.46 1.36
CA LEU A 47 -8.73 8.66 2.37
C LEU A 47 -7.99 7.35 2.69
N VAL A 48 -8.72 6.24 2.84
CA VAL A 48 -8.11 4.91 3.04
C VAL A 48 -7.24 4.54 1.84
N GLY A 49 -7.73 4.72 0.61
CA GLY A 49 -6.96 4.45 -0.60
C GLY A 49 -5.68 5.31 -0.68
N LEU A 50 -5.76 6.59 -0.35
CA LEU A 50 -4.62 7.50 -0.27
C LEU A 50 -3.60 7.08 0.80
N ILE A 51 -4.05 6.63 1.97
CA ILE A 51 -3.18 6.12 3.03
C ILE A 51 -2.43 4.87 2.55
N PHE A 52 -3.09 3.95 1.83
CA PHE A 52 -2.46 2.75 1.27
C PHE A 52 -1.42 3.10 0.20
N ILE A 53 -1.73 4.04 -0.70
CA ILE A 53 -0.77 4.54 -1.69
C ILE A 53 0.40 5.23 -0.99
N GLY A 54 0.12 6.10 -0.02
CA GLY A 54 1.14 6.80 0.77
C GLY A 54 2.05 5.85 1.52
N ALA A 55 1.50 4.81 2.14
CA ALA A 55 2.26 3.74 2.79
C ALA A 55 3.14 2.98 1.78
N GLY A 56 2.64 2.69 0.58
CA GLY A 56 3.44 2.03 -0.46
C GLY A 56 4.54 2.92 -1.06
N VAL A 57 4.30 4.22 -1.23
CA VAL A 57 5.26 5.17 -1.84
C VAL A 57 6.31 5.65 -0.84
N LEU A 58 5.89 6.04 0.35
CA LEU A 58 6.78 6.66 1.35
C LEU A 58 7.62 5.63 2.10
N TYR A 59 7.15 4.38 2.18
CA TYR A 59 7.79 3.39 3.04
C TYR A 59 8.78 2.53 2.27
N LYS A 60 10.04 2.98 2.19
CA LYS A 60 11.18 2.20 1.64
C LYS A 60 11.56 0.94 2.45
N SER A 61 10.81 0.59 3.50
CA SER A 61 11.19 -0.45 4.45
C SER A 61 10.69 -1.83 4.03
N LYS A 62 11.41 -2.87 4.45
CA LYS A 62 11.23 -4.28 4.08
C LYS A 62 9.87 -4.91 4.47
N ASN A 63 9.05 -4.22 5.27
CA ASN A 63 7.78 -4.77 5.77
C ASN A 63 6.71 -3.68 5.96
N PRO A 64 6.08 -3.20 4.88
CA PRO A 64 5.04 -2.18 4.99
C PRO A 64 3.73 -2.73 5.57
N LEU A 65 3.50 -4.05 5.50
CA LEU A 65 2.39 -4.73 6.19
C LEU A 65 2.52 -4.62 7.71
N LYS A 66 3.75 -4.67 8.24
CA LYS A 66 4.00 -4.48 9.67
C LYS A 66 3.64 -3.07 10.11
N LEU A 67 3.89 -2.06 9.28
CA LEU A 67 3.49 -0.69 9.57
C LEU A 67 1.98 -0.52 9.56
N LEU A 68 1.26 -1.07 8.58
CA LEU A 68 -0.21 -1.03 8.60
C LEU A 68 -0.76 -1.71 9.85
N LEU A 69 -0.19 -2.85 10.24
CA LEU A 69 -0.59 -3.58 11.44
C LEU A 69 -0.30 -2.77 12.71
N GLU A 70 0.89 -2.17 12.82
CA GLU A 70 1.23 -1.25 13.92
C GLU A 70 0.30 -0.03 13.95
N MET A 71 -0.05 0.54 12.81
CA MET A 71 -0.93 1.70 12.72
C MET A 71 -2.35 1.35 13.16
N ILE A 72 -2.88 0.18 12.77
CA ILE A 72 -4.17 -0.32 13.23
C ILE A 72 -4.14 -0.63 14.73
N LEU A 73 -3.06 -1.26 15.22
CA LEU A 73 -2.90 -1.58 16.64
C LEU A 73 -2.75 -0.33 17.51
N ASN A 74 -2.14 0.75 17.02
CA ASN A 74 -2.01 2.02 17.75
C ASN A 74 -3.31 2.86 17.74
N LEU A 75 -4.28 2.48 16.91
CA LEU A 75 -5.58 3.16 16.78
C LEU A 75 -6.65 2.55 17.72
N PHE A 76 -6.37 1.41 18.36
CA PHE A 76 -7.22 0.70 19.33
C PHE A 76 -6.62 0.73 20.74
#